data_AF-A0A1I7SXN1-F1
#
_entry.id   AF-A0A1I7SXN1-F1
#
_cell.length_a   1.000
_cell.length_b   1.000
_cell.length_c   1.000
_cell.angle_alpha   90.00
_cell.angle_beta   90.00
_cell.angle_gamma   90.00
#
_symmetry.space_group_name_H-M   'P 1'
#
loop_
_entity.id
_entity.type
_entity.pdbx_description
1 polymer ?
#
loop_
_entity_poly.entity_id
_entity_poly.type
_entity_poly.pdbx_seq_one_letter_code
_entity_poly.pdbx_strand_id
1 'polypeptide(L)'
;MRLISIFILFLFLMKTSEAVDETTVDNSDSSEIEEEEEDSNLQLISRDFRILSRVINAIYLQAAALQQDIKVHQVLMELLQIDSAILTRYVMNVDVKQATSELNRIYEKSAENANSTAHLMRNLSAPDLMLTIGYLDFMKLLRTDDTIEIIEYSLKNASAAELFIKAAELKNDPIFNNSCAQLDDTLLQYLIDLFGPNRETHKLPSDLDISKLIEGLSELKYKVLNCIEQLENLSEDMAKLEIRKSNNDFRTRAAARKWSTRYVTLKKSQETVFEIMQTRLREWFAKISSVWITKGDDAEELSEMMERVFFSVKNIHAYNQDYTETDYIHTAGFSNSSDLIKIFDDLKSPFFLKKIAKGANITNLLKMFQPFRMVSEKIISLETAWIEFTEFAENKVDEKVLKSLEVIATLKKFGIDYTSEMDNINKTMGILETCQQTAYEEYITETFKAYEKQENVADSMLNRIRDIQGQIGELTDTLQVVEEDSDFKLTAKEILFA
;
A
#
# COMPACT_ATOMS: atom_id res chain seq x y z
N MET A 1 -13.45 -1.24 -22.62
CA MET A 1 -12.61 -1.77 -23.74
C MET A 1 -13.10 -1.44 -25.16
N ARG A 2 -14.40 -1.39 -25.48
CA ARG A 2 -14.91 -1.20 -26.86
C ARG A 2 -14.99 0.26 -27.36
N LEU A 3 -15.04 1.25 -26.47
CA LEU A 3 -15.08 2.68 -26.82
C LEU A 3 -13.69 3.27 -27.15
N ILE A 4 -12.65 2.77 -26.48
CA ILE A 4 -11.27 3.24 -26.64
C ILE A 4 -10.71 2.91 -28.04
N SER A 5 -11.11 1.77 -28.61
CA SER A 5 -10.70 1.38 -29.97
C SER A 5 -11.35 2.22 -31.08
N ILE A 6 -12.48 2.86 -30.80
CA ILE A 6 -13.20 3.75 -31.72
C ILE A 6 -12.43 5.08 -31.85
N PHE A 7 -11.86 5.56 -30.75
CA PHE A 7 -11.19 6.86 -30.68
C PHE A 7 -9.78 6.85 -31.31
N ILE A 8 -9.02 5.78 -31.10
CA ILE A 8 -7.67 5.61 -31.68
C ILE A 8 -7.73 5.60 -33.21
N LEU A 9 -8.83 5.14 -33.79
CA LEU A 9 -8.96 5.07 -35.23
C LEU A 9 -9.27 6.41 -35.90
N PHE A 10 -10.06 7.25 -35.23
CA PHE A 10 -10.40 8.57 -35.73
C PHE A 10 -9.14 9.45 -35.81
N LEU A 11 -8.25 9.32 -34.83
CA LEU A 11 -6.93 9.98 -34.81
C LEU A 11 -5.98 9.47 -35.91
N PHE A 12 -6.05 8.18 -36.26
CA PHE A 12 -5.18 7.59 -37.29
C PHE A 12 -5.53 8.06 -38.71
N LEU A 13 -6.81 8.32 -39.00
CA LEU A 13 -7.27 8.81 -40.30
C LEU A 13 -6.89 10.28 -40.53
N MET A 14 -6.91 11.12 -39.49
CA MET A 14 -6.48 12.52 -39.55
C MET A 14 -4.98 12.68 -39.86
N LYS A 15 -4.14 11.79 -39.31
CA LYS A 15 -2.67 11.86 -39.41
C LYS A 15 -2.10 11.51 -40.79
N THR A 16 -2.88 10.86 -41.65
CA THR A 16 -2.40 10.40 -42.97
C THR A 16 -2.51 11.44 -44.09
N SER A 17 -3.00 12.65 -43.79
CA SER A 17 -3.09 13.73 -44.79
C SER A 17 -1.86 14.66 -44.86
N GLU A 18 -0.84 14.47 -44.01
CA GLU A 18 0.27 15.43 -43.85
C GLU A 18 1.69 14.88 -44.07
N ALA A 19 1.88 13.66 -44.60
CA ALA A 19 3.21 13.11 -44.83
C ALA A 19 3.67 13.18 -46.30
N VAL A 20 4.21 14.34 -46.71
CA VAL A 20 5.12 14.48 -47.86
C VAL A 20 6.26 15.45 -47.48
N ASP A 21 7.50 15.02 -47.76
CA ASP A 21 8.81 15.65 -47.53
C ASP A 21 9.29 15.71 -46.06
N GLU A 22 10.48 15.25 -45.68
CA GLU A 22 11.79 15.36 -46.35
C GLU A 22 12.78 14.27 -45.89
N THR A 23 13.68 13.89 -46.80
CA THR A 23 14.67 12.81 -46.71
C THR A 23 16.05 13.26 -46.21
N THR A 24 16.71 12.39 -45.41
CA THR A 24 18.15 12.00 -45.40
C THR A 24 19.27 13.05 -45.27
N VAL A 25 20.28 12.77 -44.41
CA VAL A 25 21.70 12.49 -44.79
C VAL A 25 22.44 11.83 -43.61
N ASP A 26 23.37 10.95 -43.96
CA ASP A 26 24.08 9.91 -43.22
C ASP A 26 25.58 10.25 -43.00
N ASN A 27 26.28 9.41 -42.21
CA ASN A 27 27.76 9.22 -42.06
C ASN A 27 28.58 10.25 -41.24
N SER A 28 29.65 9.91 -40.51
CA SER A 28 30.38 8.65 -40.21
C SER A 28 31.49 8.93 -39.18
N ASP A 29 31.76 7.95 -38.31
CA ASP A 29 33.05 7.41 -37.83
C ASP A 29 34.32 8.31 -37.76
N SER A 30 34.87 8.50 -36.55
CA SER A 30 36.33 8.56 -36.33
C SER A 30 36.71 8.49 -34.84
N SER A 31 37.71 7.66 -34.55
CA SER A 31 38.42 7.44 -33.29
C SER A 31 39.21 8.65 -32.74
N GLU A 32 39.09 8.95 -31.44
CA GLU A 32 39.93 9.86 -30.63
C GLU A 32 40.62 9.01 -29.55
N ILE A 33 41.95 8.82 -29.48
CA ILE A 33 43.02 9.73 -29.00
C ILE A 33 42.62 10.48 -27.72
N GLU A 34 43.01 9.93 -26.56
CA GLU A 34 42.96 10.61 -25.25
C GLU A 34 43.95 11.79 -25.25
N GLU A 35 43.44 12.99 -25.54
CA GLU A 35 44.03 14.25 -25.08
C GLU A 35 43.56 14.52 -23.64
N GLU A 36 44.47 14.87 -22.73
CA GLU A 36 44.08 15.48 -21.45
C GLU A 36 43.38 16.81 -21.77
N GLU A 37 42.06 16.80 -21.82
CA GLU A 37 41.25 18.02 -22.00
C GLU A 37 41.60 19.02 -20.89
N GLU A 38 42.10 20.19 -21.26
CA GLU A 38 42.24 21.32 -20.35
C GLU A 38 40.86 21.65 -19.75
N ASP A 39 40.73 21.56 -18.42
CA ASP A 39 39.52 21.94 -17.68
C ASP A 39 38.96 23.28 -18.21
N SER A 40 37.73 23.27 -18.71
CA SER A 40 37.04 24.48 -19.16
C SER A 40 36.96 25.51 -18.03
N ASN A 41 36.88 26.80 -18.40
CA ASN A 41 36.72 27.87 -17.41
C ASN A 41 35.53 27.66 -16.46
N LEU A 42 34.45 27.04 -16.94
CA LEU A 42 33.27 26.73 -16.12
C LEU A 42 33.58 25.60 -15.11
N GLN A 43 34.32 24.56 -15.51
CA GLN A 43 34.77 23.50 -14.60
C GLN A 43 35.71 24.05 -13.53
N LEU A 44 36.63 24.95 -13.89
CA LEU A 44 37.51 25.63 -12.94
C LEU A 44 36.71 26.45 -11.90
N ILE A 45 35.76 27.26 -12.37
CA ILE A 45 34.89 28.06 -11.49
C ILE A 45 34.05 27.14 -10.58
N SER A 46 33.46 26.09 -11.14
CA SER A 46 32.68 25.11 -10.38
C SER A 46 33.52 24.43 -9.29
N ARG A 47 34.76 24.04 -9.60
CA ARG A 47 35.69 23.46 -8.62
C ARG A 47 36.00 24.43 -7.48
N ASP A 48 36.27 25.69 -7.81
CA ASP A 48 36.56 26.74 -6.82
C ASP A 48 35.33 27.01 -5.91
N PHE A 49 34.11 27.03 -6.47
CA PHE A 49 32.89 27.15 -5.69
C PHE A 49 32.65 25.95 -4.77
N ARG A 50 32.93 24.71 -5.23
CA ARG A 50 32.82 23.51 -4.39
C ARG A 50 33.78 23.54 -3.21
N ILE A 51 35.02 24.00 -3.42
CA ILE A 51 36.00 24.23 -2.35
C ILE A 51 35.43 25.20 -1.30
N LEU A 52 34.91 26.35 -1.75
CA LEU A 52 34.33 27.36 -0.85
C LEU A 52 33.12 26.82 -0.09
N SER A 53 32.23 26.13 -0.79
CA SER A 53 31.01 25.57 -0.20
C SER A 53 31.32 24.57 0.92
N ARG A 54 32.23 23.60 0.68
CA ARG A 54 32.67 22.64 1.71
C ARG A 54 33.31 23.32 2.91
N VAL A 55 34.21 24.28 2.68
CA VAL A 55 34.87 25.00 3.78
C VAL A 55 33.89 25.83 4.59
N ILE A 56 32.96 26.54 3.94
CA ILE A 56 31.93 27.35 4.63
C ILE A 56 30.99 26.45 5.43
N ASN A 57 30.51 25.33 4.87
CA ASN A 57 29.66 24.39 5.61
C ASN A 57 30.41 23.76 6.79
N ALA A 58 31.70 23.44 6.65
CA ALA A 58 32.49 22.91 7.77
C ALA A 58 32.66 23.94 8.90
N ILE A 59 32.90 25.22 8.56
CA ILE A 59 32.94 26.31 9.54
C ILE A 59 31.58 26.43 10.24
N TYR A 60 30.49 26.43 9.46
CA TYR A 60 29.13 26.50 9.99
C TYR A 60 28.82 25.35 10.96
N LEU A 61 29.08 24.10 10.56
CA LEU A 61 28.86 22.93 11.41
C LEU A 61 29.69 22.98 12.68
N GLN A 62 30.96 23.38 12.58
CA GLN A 62 31.83 23.49 13.75
C GLN A 62 31.40 24.62 14.69
N ALA A 63 30.99 25.77 14.16
CA ALA A 63 30.48 26.89 14.96
C ALA A 63 29.17 26.52 15.66
N ALA A 64 28.23 25.94 14.92
CA ALA A 64 26.93 25.53 15.44
C ALA A 64 27.05 24.41 16.49
N ALA A 65 27.99 23.47 16.30
CA ALA A 65 28.30 22.45 17.31
C ALA A 65 28.84 23.06 18.61
N LEU A 66 29.70 24.08 18.53
CA LEU A 66 30.20 24.80 19.71
C LEU A 66 29.11 25.60 20.42
N GLN A 67 28.15 26.14 19.66
CA GLN A 67 27.00 26.90 20.17
C GLN A 67 25.85 26.01 20.63
N GLN A 68 25.91 24.69 20.36
CA GLN A 68 24.83 23.71 20.59
C GLN A 68 23.55 23.99 19.77
N ASP A 69 23.70 24.70 18.65
CA ASP A 69 22.59 25.12 17.79
C ASP A 69 22.13 24.03 16.80
N ILE A 70 22.92 22.95 16.64
CA ILE A 70 22.59 21.80 15.79
C ILE A 70 22.72 20.51 16.59
N LYS A 71 21.77 19.61 16.40
CA LYS A 71 21.81 18.26 16.98
C LYS A 71 22.45 17.30 15.97
N VAL A 72 23.32 16.40 16.47
CA VAL A 72 24.04 15.43 15.61
C VAL A 72 23.10 14.61 14.72
N HIS A 73 21.91 14.24 15.22
CA HIS A 73 20.94 13.47 14.43
C HIS A 73 20.40 14.23 13.20
N GLN A 74 20.39 15.58 13.21
CA GLN A 74 19.97 16.39 12.07
C GLN A 74 21.01 16.32 10.94
N VAL A 75 22.29 16.29 11.30
CA VAL A 75 23.37 16.08 10.32
C VAL A 75 23.35 14.65 9.79
N LEU A 76 23.11 13.66 10.67
CA LEU A 76 23.05 12.26 10.26
C LEU A 76 21.84 11.94 9.37
N MET A 77 20.67 12.52 9.64
CA MET A 77 19.49 12.30 8.80
C MET A 77 19.67 12.83 7.39
N GLU A 78 20.34 13.99 7.21
CA GLU A 78 20.63 14.53 5.89
C GLU A 78 21.68 13.69 5.16
N LEU A 79 22.71 13.21 5.85
CA LEU A 79 23.77 12.44 5.19
C LEU A 79 23.33 11.01 4.85
N LEU A 80 22.56 10.38 5.73
CA LEU A 80 22.03 9.03 5.50
C LEU A 80 20.70 9.04 4.74
N GLN A 81 20.15 10.24 4.48
CA GLN A 81 18.91 10.48 3.76
C GLN A 81 17.70 9.75 4.34
N ILE A 82 17.59 9.72 5.67
CA ILE A 82 16.54 8.99 6.39
C ILE A 82 15.69 9.94 7.22
N ASP A 83 14.39 9.65 7.37
CA ASP A 83 13.54 10.40 8.29
C ASP A 83 14.09 10.39 9.74
N SER A 84 13.98 11.55 10.39
CA SER A 84 14.51 11.79 11.73
C SER A 84 13.86 10.91 12.81
N ALA A 85 12.54 10.70 12.71
CA ALA A 85 11.81 9.88 13.65
C ALA A 85 12.17 8.40 13.49
N ILE A 86 12.37 7.94 12.24
CA ILE A 86 12.82 6.57 11.96
C ILE A 86 14.22 6.34 12.53
N LEU A 87 15.19 7.22 12.20
CA LEU A 87 16.57 7.11 12.66
C LEU A 87 16.65 7.07 14.18
N THR A 88 15.98 8.01 14.84
CA THR A 88 16.06 8.15 16.30
C THR A 88 15.32 7.04 17.03
N ARG A 89 14.10 6.70 16.61
CA ARG A 89 13.24 5.79 17.37
C ARG A 89 13.60 4.34 17.14
N TYR A 90 13.95 3.97 15.91
CA TYR A 90 14.08 2.58 15.52
C TYR A 90 15.52 2.20 15.21
N VAL A 91 16.27 3.02 14.47
CA VAL A 91 17.62 2.60 14.03
C VAL A 91 18.67 2.74 15.15
N MET A 92 18.76 3.90 15.81
CA MET A 92 19.84 4.17 16.78
C MET A 92 19.64 3.52 18.16
N ASN A 93 18.40 3.16 18.52
CA ASN A 93 18.01 2.77 19.88
C ASN A 93 17.75 1.26 20.03
N VAL A 94 18.40 0.43 19.21
CA VAL A 94 18.35 -1.03 19.29
C VAL A 94 19.62 -1.56 19.96
N ASP A 95 19.47 -2.26 21.09
CA ASP A 95 20.55 -3.06 21.64
C ASP A 95 20.72 -4.33 20.80
N VAL A 96 21.63 -4.26 19.82
CA VAL A 96 21.91 -5.36 18.88
C VAL A 96 22.40 -6.61 19.60
N LYS A 97 23.15 -6.47 20.71
CA LYS A 97 23.70 -7.63 21.44
C LYS A 97 22.59 -8.36 22.17
N GLN A 98 21.76 -7.62 22.89
CA GLN A 98 20.63 -8.18 23.61
C GLN A 98 19.60 -8.78 22.62
N ALA A 99 19.33 -8.10 21.50
CA ALA A 99 18.44 -8.60 20.45
C ALA A 99 18.93 -9.91 19.83
N THR A 100 20.23 -9.98 19.50
CA THR A 100 20.84 -11.19 18.96
C THR A 100 20.78 -12.35 19.94
N SER A 101 21.09 -12.09 21.21
CA SER A 101 21.00 -13.09 22.29
C SER A 101 19.58 -13.64 22.40
N GLU A 102 18.59 -12.76 22.37
CA GLU A 102 17.19 -13.16 22.51
C GLU A 102 16.66 -13.90 21.27
N LEU A 103 17.03 -13.47 20.06
CA LEU A 103 16.69 -14.19 18.82
C LEU A 103 17.28 -15.61 18.81
N ASN A 104 18.54 -15.76 19.23
CA ASN A 104 19.18 -17.07 19.36
C ASN A 104 18.48 -17.93 20.41
N ARG A 105 18.12 -17.36 21.56
CA ARG A 105 17.36 -18.06 22.60
C ARG A 105 16.00 -18.55 22.08
N ILE A 106 15.27 -17.70 21.36
CA ILE A 106 13.99 -18.07 20.73
C ILE A 106 14.18 -19.20 19.72
N TYR A 107 15.21 -19.10 18.87
CA TYR A 107 15.53 -20.12 17.87
C TYR A 107 15.83 -21.48 18.53
N GLU A 108 16.70 -21.51 19.54
CA GLU A 108 17.06 -22.73 20.29
C GLU A 108 15.82 -23.34 20.97
N LYS A 109 15.02 -22.53 21.68
CA LYS A 109 13.81 -23.00 22.35
C LYS A 109 12.73 -23.45 21.39
N SER A 110 12.62 -22.84 20.22
CA SER A 110 11.75 -23.30 19.15
C SER A 110 12.19 -24.66 18.61
N ALA A 111 13.50 -24.86 18.42
CA ALA A 111 14.06 -26.13 17.95
C ALA A 111 13.87 -27.26 18.98
N GLU A 112 14.13 -27.01 20.26
CA GLU A 112 13.86 -27.95 21.36
C GLU A 112 12.38 -28.39 21.39
N ASN A 113 11.48 -27.44 21.17
CA ASN A 113 10.05 -27.67 21.20
C ASN A 113 9.46 -28.18 19.87
N ALA A 114 10.25 -28.25 18.79
CA ALA A 114 9.77 -28.65 17.47
C ALA A 114 9.20 -30.09 17.48
N ASN A 115 9.90 -31.04 18.09
CA ASN A 115 9.44 -32.43 18.22
C ASN A 115 8.19 -32.55 19.10
N SER A 116 8.16 -31.78 20.19
CA SER A 116 7.03 -31.70 21.10
C SER A 116 5.77 -31.12 20.44
N THR A 117 5.96 -30.12 19.60
CA THR A 117 4.91 -29.46 18.82
C THR A 117 4.44 -30.38 17.69
N ALA A 118 5.35 -31.04 16.99
CA ALA A 118 5.02 -32.02 15.96
C ALA A 118 4.20 -33.20 16.52
N HIS A 119 4.50 -33.67 17.73
CA HIS A 119 3.70 -34.71 18.39
C HIS A 119 2.29 -34.21 18.75
N LEU A 120 2.15 -32.99 19.27
CA LEU A 120 0.85 -32.38 19.56
C LEU A 120 0.02 -32.15 18.28
N MET A 121 0.66 -31.68 17.20
CA MET A 121 0.01 -31.44 15.90
C MET A 121 -0.31 -32.72 15.14
N ARG A 122 0.52 -33.78 15.20
CA ARG A 122 0.22 -35.08 14.55
C ARG A 122 -1.03 -35.76 15.09
N ASN A 123 -1.42 -35.44 16.31
CA ASN A 123 -2.63 -35.96 16.95
C ASN A 123 -3.87 -35.09 16.70
N LEU A 124 -3.75 -34.02 15.92
CA LEU A 124 -4.86 -33.18 15.45
C LEU A 124 -5.12 -33.51 13.98
N SER A 125 -6.33 -33.97 13.67
CA SER A 125 -6.72 -34.09 12.27
C SER A 125 -6.87 -32.69 11.66
N ALA A 126 -6.71 -32.56 10.34
CA ALA A 126 -6.95 -31.27 9.66
C ALA A 126 -8.35 -30.67 9.96
N PRO A 127 -9.43 -31.48 10.07
CA PRO A 127 -10.73 -31.02 10.60
C PRO A 127 -10.65 -30.42 12.01
N ASP A 128 -9.94 -31.05 12.94
CA ASP A 128 -9.82 -30.55 14.31
C ASP A 128 -9.08 -29.22 14.37
N LEU A 129 -8.04 -29.06 13.53
CA LEU A 129 -7.30 -27.80 13.41
C LEU A 129 -8.18 -26.69 12.83
N MET A 130 -8.95 -26.98 11.78
CA MET A 130 -9.90 -26.03 11.20
C MET A 130 -10.98 -25.60 12.19
N LEU A 131 -11.50 -26.55 12.99
CA LEU A 131 -12.46 -26.26 14.05
C LEU A 131 -11.83 -25.40 15.16
N THR A 132 -10.59 -25.72 15.57
CA THR A 132 -9.81 -24.95 16.55
C THR A 132 -9.63 -23.49 16.11
N ILE A 133 -9.20 -23.28 14.85
CA ILE A 133 -9.07 -21.94 14.27
C ILE A 133 -10.44 -21.24 14.23
N GLY A 134 -11.49 -21.94 13.81
CA GLY A 134 -12.84 -21.40 13.78
C GLY A 134 -13.35 -20.94 15.15
N TYR A 135 -12.98 -21.64 16.22
CA TYR A 135 -13.26 -21.25 17.60
C TYR A 135 -12.45 -20.03 18.04
N LEU A 136 -11.14 -19.99 17.77
CA LEU A 136 -10.29 -18.83 18.10
C LEU A 136 -10.78 -17.56 17.41
N ASP A 137 -11.15 -17.67 16.14
CA ASP A 137 -11.79 -16.58 15.37
C ASP A 137 -13.10 -16.12 16.02
N PHE A 138 -13.93 -17.07 16.47
CA PHE A 138 -15.19 -16.75 17.14
C PHE A 138 -14.95 -16.06 18.50
N MET A 139 -13.96 -16.51 19.28
CA MET A 139 -13.58 -15.86 20.54
C MET A 139 -13.04 -14.45 20.33
N LYS A 140 -12.17 -14.26 19.33
CA LYS A 140 -11.67 -12.92 18.96
C LYS A 140 -12.83 -11.97 18.67
N LEU A 141 -13.86 -12.48 17.99
CA LEU A 141 -15.05 -11.70 17.65
C LEU A 141 -15.89 -11.34 18.87
N LEU A 142 -16.13 -12.28 19.79
CA LEU A 142 -16.89 -12.02 21.02
C LEU A 142 -16.24 -10.97 21.94
N ARG A 143 -14.93 -10.72 21.80
CA ARG A 143 -14.20 -9.70 22.57
C ARG A 143 -14.35 -8.28 22.03
N THR A 144 -15.05 -8.07 20.91
CA THR A 144 -15.29 -6.73 20.36
C THR A 144 -16.67 -6.24 20.77
N ASP A 145 -16.73 -5.40 21.81
CA ASP A 145 -17.99 -4.94 22.44
C ASP A 145 -18.93 -4.26 21.43
N ASP A 146 -18.38 -3.42 20.53
CA ASP A 146 -19.15 -2.73 19.48
C ASP A 146 -19.89 -3.70 18.57
N THR A 147 -19.31 -4.89 18.34
CA THR A 147 -19.88 -5.88 17.42
C THR A 147 -21.21 -6.38 17.99
N ILE A 148 -21.30 -6.76 19.26
CA ILE A 148 -22.52 -7.37 19.83
C ILE A 148 -23.71 -6.39 19.82
N GLU A 149 -23.49 -5.14 20.21
CA GLU A 149 -24.55 -4.12 20.24
C GLU A 149 -25.06 -3.77 18.84
N ILE A 150 -24.15 -3.61 17.87
CA ILE A 150 -24.49 -3.35 16.47
C ILE A 150 -25.35 -4.48 15.91
N ILE A 151 -25.07 -5.72 16.29
CA ILE A 151 -25.80 -6.90 15.82
C ILE A 151 -27.19 -6.95 16.39
N GLU A 152 -27.31 -6.79 17.70
CA GLU A 152 -28.59 -6.86 18.39
C GLU A 152 -29.54 -5.78 17.85
N TYR A 153 -29.03 -4.56 17.67
CA TYR A 153 -29.76 -3.46 17.04
C TYR A 153 -30.17 -3.80 15.59
N SER A 154 -29.25 -4.35 14.80
CA SER A 154 -29.47 -4.65 13.38
C SER A 154 -30.44 -5.82 13.14
N LEU A 155 -30.50 -6.78 14.06
CA LEU A 155 -31.39 -7.94 14.02
C LEU A 155 -32.81 -7.61 14.46
N LYS A 156 -32.99 -6.75 15.48
CA LYS A 156 -34.33 -6.37 16.00
C LYS A 156 -35.20 -5.62 14.99
N ASN A 157 -34.59 -4.92 14.04
CA ASN A 157 -35.28 -4.09 13.05
C ASN A 157 -35.35 -4.73 11.66
N ALA A 158 -35.19 -6.06 11.56
CA ALA A 158 -34.99 -6.75 10.29
C ALA A 158 -36.25 -7.45 9.74
N SER A 159 -36.72 -7.02 8.57
CA SER A 159 -37.61 -7.84 7.73
C SER A 159 -36.81 -8.48 6.58
N ALA A 160 -36.93 -9.79 6.41
CA ALA A 160 -36.34 -10.50 5.27
C ALA A 160 -36.95 -10.04 3.92
N ALA A 161 -38.19 -9.56 3.92
CA ALA A 161 -38.86 -9.16 2.68
C ALA A 161 -38.33 -7.83 2.09
N GLU A 162 -37.70 -6.99 2.92
CA GLU A 162 -37.40 -5.59 2.58
C GLU A 162 -36.39 -5.44 1.45
N LEU A 163 -35.29 -6.22 1.47
CA LEU A 163 -34.27 -6.14 0.42
C LEU A 163 -34.76 -6.66 -0.93
N PHE A 164 -35.56 -7.72 -0.93
CA PHE A 164 -36.16 -8.27 -2.14
C PHE A 164 -37.19 -7.32 -2.75
N ILE A 165 -38.02 -6.67 -1.91
CA ILE A 165 -38.96 -5.65 -2.35
C ILE A 165 -38.19 -4.48 -2.98
N LYS A 166 -37.14 -3.97 -2.32
CA LYS A 166 -36.31 -2.88 -2.84
C LYS A 166 -35.59 -3.26 -4.15
N ALA A 167 -35.10 -4.48 -4.25
CA ALA A 167 -34.54 -5.04 -5.48
C ALA A 167 -35.58 -5.12 -6.62
N ALA A 168 -36.81 -5.51 -6.31
CA ALA A 168 -37.89 -5.56 -7.30
C ALA A 168 -38.39 -4.17 -7.73
N GLU A 169 -38.34 -3.18 -6.83
CA GLU A 169 -38.70 -1.78 -7.08
C GLU A 169 -37.68 -1.08 -7.99
N LEU A 170 -36.42 -1.50 -7.98
CA LEU A 170 -35.32 -0.89 -8.73
C LEU A 170 -35.61 -0.74 -10.24
N LYS A 171 -36.33 -1.70 -10.84
CA LYS A 171 -36.71 -1.63 -12.26
C LYS A 171 -37.59 -0.42 -12.61
N ASN A 172 -38.29 0.12 -11.62
CA ASN A 172 -39.18 1.28 -11.75
C ASN A 172 -38.50 2.58 -11.32
N ASP A 173 -37.23 2.51 -10.89
CA ASP A 173 -36.50 3.69 -10.44
C ASP A 173 -36.26 4.65 -11.62
N PRO A 174 -36.61 5.95 -11.47
CA PRO A 174 -36.44 6.93 -12.54
C PRO A 174 -35.02 7.01 -13.10
N ILE A 175 -34.00 6.67 -12.31
CA ILE A 175 -32.60 6.74 -12.78
C ILE A 175 -32.34 5.82 -13.98
N PHE A 176 -33.11 4.74 -14.16
CA PHE A 176 -32.95 3.83 -15.31
C PHE A 176 -33.80 4.22 -16.51
N ASN A 177 -34.65 5.24 -16.37
CA ASN A 177 -35.38 5.86 -17.48
C ASN A 177 -34.73 7.20 -17.85
N ASN A 178 -33.44 7.16 -18.16
CA ASN A 178 -32.66 8.32 -18.52
C ASN A 178 -32.36 8.37 -20.03
N SER A 179 -31.72 9.44 -20.50
CA SER A 179 -31.39 9.63 -21.91
C SER A 179 -30.44 8.57 -22.48
N CYS A 180 -29.50 8.05 -21.67
CA CYS A 180 -28.61 6.96 -22.05
C CYS A 180 -29.36 5.63 -22.25
N ALA A 181 -30.35 5.34 -21.42
CA ALA A 181 -31.16 4.12 -21.54
C ALA A 181 -32.09 4.13 -22.78
N GLN A 182 -32.34 5.32 -23.35
CA GLN A 182 -33.16 5.52 -24.55
C GLN A 182 -32.33 5.56 -25.84
N LEU A 183 -31.01 5.37 -25.77
CA LEU A 183 -30.16 5.29 -26.95
C LEU A 183 -30.43 3.98 -27.69
N ASP A 184 -30.81 4.10 -28.95
CA ASP A 184 -30.81 2.97 -29.88
C ASP A 184 -29.35 2.67 -30.26
N ASP A 185 -28.82 1.57 -29.72
CA ASP A 185 -27.45 1.16 -29.91
C ASP A 185 -27.23 0.41 -31.23
N THR A 186 -28.28 0.13 -32.01
CA THR A 186 -28.18 -0.60 -33.29
C THR A 186 -27.26 0.11 -34.27
N LEU A 187 -27.40 1.44 -34.38
CA LEU A 187 -26.57 2.26 -35.27
C LEU A 187 -25.13 2.38 -34.76
N LEU A 188 -24.95 2.50 -33.44
CA LEU A 188 -23.63 2.52 -32.79
C LEU A 188 -22.90 1.19 -33.01
N GLN A 189 -23.61 0.07 -32.87
CA GLN A 189 -23.07 -1.26 -33.08
C GLN A 189 -22.69 -1.46 -34.56
N TYR A 190 -23.52 -1.01 -35.50
CA TYR A 190 -23.19 -1.03 -36.92
C TYR A 190 -21.92 -0.22 -37.25
N LEU A 191 -21.74 0.94 -36.61
CA LEU A 191 -20.52 1.74 -36.74
C LEU A 191 -19.29 1.02 -36.15
N ILE A 192 -19.45 0.37 -35.00
CA ILE A 192 -18.39 -0.44 -34.39
C ILE A 192 -18.02 -1.61 -35.29
N ASP A 193 -18.97 -2.25 -35.94
CA ASP A 193 -18.69 -3.40 -36.81
C ASP A 193 -17.97 -2.95 -38.09
N LEU A 194 -18.30 -1.75 -38.61
CA LEU A 194 -17.62 -1.14 -39.77
C LEU A 194 -16.20 -0.65 -39.45
N PHE A 195 -16.03 0.00 -38.31
CA PHE A 195 -14.79 0.70 -37.94
C PHE A 195 -14.03 0.02 -36.79
N GLY A 196 -14.44 -1.16 -36.34
CA GLY A 196 -13.79 -1.90 -35.26
C GLY A 196 -12.53 -2.65 -35.70
N PRO A 197 -11.89 -3.41 -34.81
CA PRO A 197 -10.66 -4.16 -35.09
C PRO A 197 -10.84 -5.34 -36.07
N ASN A 198 -12.08 -5.73 -36.40
CA ASN A 198 -12.40 -6.90 -37.26
C ASN A 198 -12.71 -6.54 -38.73
N ARG A 199 -12.08 -5.48 -39.27
CA ARG A 199 -12.43 -4.92 -40.60
C ARG A 199 -12.21 -5.84 -41.78
N GLU A 200 -11.28 -6.78 -41.65
CA GLU A 200 -10.84 -7.63 -42.76
C GLU A 200 -11.95 -8.55 -43.30
N THR A 201 -13.08 -8.66 -42.60
CA THR A 201 -14.20 -9.55 -42.96
C THR A 201 -15.44 -8.83 -43.48
N HIS A 202 -15.50 -7.49 -43.42
CA HIS A 202 -16.71 -6.73 -43.77
C HIS A 202 -16.59 -6.06 -45.14
N LYS A 203 -17.58 -6.27 -46.02
CA LYS A 203 -17.68 -5.53 -47.28
C LYS A 203 -18.02 -4.07 -46.98
N LEU A 204 -17.32 -3.15 -47.64
CA LEU A 204 -17.65 -1.72 -47.61
C LEU A 204 -19.14 -1.51 -47.95
N PRO A 205 -19.88 -0.68 -47.19
CA PRO A 205 -21.28 -0.38 -47.48
C PRO A 205 -21.44 0.30 -48.84
N SER A 206 -22.64 0.23 -49.43
CA SER A 206 -22.95 1.01 -50.62
C SER A 206 -23.08 2.50 -50.27
N ASP A 207 -22.92 3.39 -51.26
CA ASP A 207 -23.09 4.85 -51.07
C ASP A 207 -24.47 5.20 -50.47
N LEU A 208 -25.51 4.42 -50.80
CA LEU A 208 -26.85 4.57 -50.24
C LEU A 208 -26.89 4.23 -48.75
N ASP A 209 -26.14 3.21 -48.33
CA ASP A 209 -26.04 2.81 -46.92
C ASP A 209 -25.23 3.84 -46.12
N ILE A 210 -24.18 4.42 -46.73
CA ILE A 210 -23.41 5.52 -46.14
C ILE A 210 -24.30 6.76 -45.94
N SER A 211 -25.13 7.12 -46.92
CA SER A 211 -26.05 8.26 -46.79
C SER A 211 -27.05 8.06 -45.65
N LYS A 212 -27.64 6.87 -45.53
CA LYS A 212 -28.55 6.51 -44.43
C LYS A 212 -27.85 6.50 -43.07
N LEU A 213 -26.59 6.06 -43.04
CA LEU A 213 -25.75 6.06 -41.84
C LEU A 213 -25.50 7.49 -41.36
N ILE A 214 -25.19 8.41 -42.26
CA ILE A 214 -24.96 9.83 -41.94
C ILE A 214 -26.24 10.50 -41.43
N GLU A 215 -27.39 10.23 -42.06
CA GLU A 215 -28.69 10.73 -41.58
C GLU A 215 -29.02 10.21 -40.18
N GLY A 216 -28.85 8.91 -39.95
CA GLY A 216 -29.05 8.29 -38.63
C GLY A 216 -28.09 8.83 -37.56
N LEU A 217 -26.84 9.11 -37.93
CA LEU A 217 -25.84 9.71 -37.05
C LEU A 217 -26.23 11.12 -36.61
N SER A 218 -26.82 11.91 -37.52
CA SER A 218 -27.28 13.26 -37.23
C SER A 218 -28.38 13.28 -36.16
N GLU A 219 -29.33 12.34 -36.23
CA GLU A 219 -30.39 12.21 -35.23
C GLU A 219 -29.87 11.63 -33.91
N LEU A 220 -28.93 10.68 -33.99
CA LEU A 220 -28.33 10.05 -32.81
C LEU A 220 -27.43 11.02 -32.03
N LYS A 221 -26.79 11.98 -32.71
CA LYS A 221 -25.89 12.99 -32.13
C LYS A 221 -26.50 13.66 -30.90
N TYR A 222 -27.71 14.22 -31.04
CA TYR A 222 -28.35 14.95 -29.95
C TYR A 222 -28.68 14.04 -28.76
N LYS A 223 -29.04 12.79 -29.03
CA LYS A 223 -29.35 11.82 -27.97
C LYS A 223 -28.08 11.39 -27.22
N VAL A 224 -26.98 11.17 -27.95
CA VAL A 224 -25.68 10.80 -27.36
C VAL A 224 -25.12 11.93 -26.51
N LEU A 225 -25.17 13.17 -27.01
CA LEU A 225 -24.72 14.34 -26.23
C LEU A 225 -25.52 14.52 -24.94
N ASN A 226 -26.85 14.39 -25.01
CA ASN A 226 -27.71 14.47 -23.84
C ASN A 226 -27.42 13.34 -22.83
N CYS A 227 -27.08 12.14 -23.31
CA CYS A 227 -26.61 11.05 -22.45
C CYS A 227 -25.29 11.41 -21.77
N ILE A 228 -24.28 11.86 -22.52
CA ILE A 228 -22.96 12.23 -21.99
C ILE A 228 -23.08 13.30 -20.90
N GLU A 229 -23.89 14.34 -21.12
CA GLU A 229 -24.13 15.40 -20.13
C GLU A 229 -24.77 14.90 -18.82
N GLN A 230 -25.48 13.77 -18.86
CA GLN A 230 -26.14 13.19 -17.70
C GLN A 230 -25.29 12.14 -16.98
N LEU A 231 -24.13 11.73 -17.53
CA LEU A 231 -23.33 10.62 -16.98
C LEU A 231 -22.81 10.89 -15.56
N GLU A 232 -22.33 12.11 -15.30
CA GLU A 232 -21.79 12.48 -13.98
C GLU A 232 -22.89 12.43 -12.91
N ASN A 233 -24.05 13.04 -13.19
CA ASN A 233 -25.22 13.00 -12.31
C ASN A 233 -25.75 11.57 -12.14
N LEU A 234 -25.75 10.76 -13.21
CA LEU A 234 -26.19 9.37 -13.17
C LEU A 234 -25.31 8.52 -12.25
N SER A 235 -23.99 8.72 -12.28
CA SER A 235 -23.06 8.02 -11.37
C SER A 235 -23.35 8.35 -9.91
N GLU A 236 -23.59 9.63 -9.61
CA GLU A 236 -23.92 10.12 -8.27
C GLU A 236 -25.29 9.61 -7.80
N ASP A 237 -26.31 9.64 -8.66
CA ASP A 237 -27.65 9.15 -8.38
C ASP A 237 -27.66 7.63 -8.13
N MET A 238 -26.88 6.86 -8.90
CA MET A 238 -26.67 5.44 -8.66
C MET A 238 -26.01 5.16 -7.29
N ALA A 239 -25.20 6.09 -6.77
CA ALA A 239 -24.61 5.97 -5.43
C ALA A 239 -25.63 6.22 -4.31
N LYS A 240 -26.72 6.95 -4.59
CA LYS A 240 -27.79 7.32 -3.65
C LYS A 240 -28.97 6.34 -3.61
N LEU A 241 -28.98 5.34 -4.48
CA LEU A 241 -30.03 4.31 -4.55
C LEU A 241 -30.35 3.70 -3.17
N GLU A 242 -31.64 3.63 -2.83
CA GLU A 242 -32.09 3.08 -1.54
C GLU A 242 -31.62 1.64 -1.29
N ILE A 243 -31.53 0.82 -2.35
CA ILE A 243 -31.03 -0.56 -2.25
C ILE A 243 -29.60 -0.63 -1.69
N ARG A 244 -28.76 0.40 -1.87
CA ARG A 244 -27.41 0.44 -1.27
C ARG A 244 -27.46 0.59 0.25
N LYS A 245 -28.33 1.47 0.73
CA LYS A 245 -28.56 1.64 2.18
C LYS A 245 -29.11 0.35 2.78
N SER A 246 -30.16 -0.20 2.16
CA SER A 246 -30.74 -1.48 2.59
C SER A 246 -29.72 -2.62 2.55
N ASN A 247 -28.80 -2.64 1.57
CA ASN A 247 -27.75 -3.64 1.50
C ASN A 247 -26.68 -3.49 2.58
N ASN A 248 -26.30 -2.26 2.94
CA ASN A 248 -25.36 -2.06 4.06
C ASN A 248 -25.96 -2.56 5.38
N ASP A 249 -27.22 -2.21 5.66
CA ASP A 249 -27.94 -2.73 6.83
C ASP A 249 -28.04 -4.26 6.80
N PHE A 250 -28.20 -4.82 5.59
CA PHE A 250 -28.24 -6.27 5.36
C PHE A 250 -26.88 -6.96 5.51
N ARG A 251 -25.76 -6.33 5.13
CA ARG A 251 -24.40 -6.88 5.31
C ARG A 251 -24.05 -7.05 6.79
N THR A 252 -24.48 -6.11 7.63
CA THR A 252 -24.35 -6.24 9.09
C THR A 252 -25.12 -7.47 9.61
N ARG A 253 -26.28 -7.79 9.02
CA ARG A 253 -27.05 -9.00 9.32
C ARG A 253 -26.45 -10.28 8.71
N ALA A 254 -25.79 -10.20 7.56
CA ALA A 254 -25.03 -11.31 6.98
C ALA A 254 -23.87 -11.73 7.90
N ALA A 255 -23.23 -10.74 8.54
CA ALA A 255 -22.26 -10.99 9.59
C ALA A 255 -22.92 -11.71 10.78
N ALA A 256 -24.12 -11.28 11.21
CA ALA A 256 -24.94 -11.92 12.24
C ALA A 256 -25.22 -13.39 11.96
N ARG A 257 -25.62 -13.69 10.72
CA ARG A 257 -25.82 -15.04 10.22
C ARG A 257 -24.54 -15.86 10.21
N LYS A 258 -23.43 -15.29 9.73
CA LYS A 258 -22.13 -15.98 9.71
C LYS A 258 -21.76 -16.42 11.13
N TRP A 259 -22.03 -15.59 12.14
CA TRP A 259 -21.76 -15.93 13.53
C TRP A 259 -22.73 -16.96 14.09
N SER A 260 -24.04 -16.84 13.83
CA SER A 260 -25.01 -17.85 14.28
C SER A 260 -24.74 -19.21 13.64
N THR A 261 -24.38 -19.24 12.36
CA THR A 261 -23.99 -20.47 11.64
C THR A 261 -22.71 -21.07 12.21
N ARG A 262 -21.69 -20.24 12.48
CA ARG A 262 -20.45 -20.70 13.14
C ARG A 262 -20.78 -21.27 14.51
N TYR A 263 -21.51 -20.54 15.34
CA TYR A 263 -21.92 -21.00 16.68
C TYR A 263 -22.71 -22.31 16.64
N VAL A 264 -23.68 -22.46 15.73
CA VAL A 264 -24.45 -23.72 15.57
C VAL A 264 -23.58 -24.86 15.09
N THR A 265 -22.63 -24.60 14.20
CA THR A 265 -21.64 -25.59 13.75
C THR A 265 -20.76 -26.04 14.90
N LEU A 266 -20.29 -25.09 15.73
CA LEU A 266 -19.51 -25.35 16.94
C LEU A 266 -20.32 -26.09 18.01
N LYS A 267 -21.62 -25.79 18.16
CA LYS A 267 -22.52 -26.52 19.07
C LYS A 267 -22.77 -27.96 18.61
N LYS A 268 -22.94 -28.17 17.30
CA LYS A 268 -23.16 -29.50 16.71
C LYS A 268 -21.93 -30.41 16.81
N SER A 269 -20.72 -29.85 16.92
CA SER A 269 -19.49 -30.64 17.04
C SER A 269 -19.28 -31.35 18.40
N GLN A 270 -20.26 -31.30 19.32
CA GLN A 270 -20.25 -31.94 20.67
C GLN A 270 -19.08 -31.51 21.59
N GLU A 271 -19.25 -31.75 22.90
CA GLU A 271 -18.33 -31.41 24.01
C GLU A 271 -16.84 -31.75 23.75
N THR A 272 -16.58 -32.73 22.88
CA THR A 272 -15.23 -33.23 22.58
C THR A 272 -14.32 -32.17 21.97
N VAL A 273 -14.81 -31.33 21.04
CA VAL A 273 -13.96 -30.29 20.41
C VAL A 273 -13.62 -29.17 21.39
N PHE A 274 -14.57 -28.84 22.27
CA PHE A 274 -14.38 -27.82 23.29
C PHE A 274 -13.38 -28.27 24.36
N GLU A 275 -13.49 -29.50 24.86
CA GLU A 275 -12.54 -30.09 25.81
C GLU A 275 -11.16 -30.33 25.18
N ILE A 276 -11.11 -30.80 23.93
CA ILE A 276 -9.87 -30.97 23.15
C ILE A 276 -9.17 -29.61 22.99
N MET A 277 -9.92 -28.56 22.62
CA MET A 277 -9.39 -27.20 22.53
C MET A 277 -8.89 -26.70 23.88
N GLN A 278 -9.72 -26.72 24.92
CA GLN A 278 -9.37 -26.17 26.22
C GLN A 278 -8.14 -26.85 26.81
N THR A 279 -8.06 -28.18 26.72
CA THR A 279 -6.96 -28.95 27.29
C THR A 279 -5.72 -28.88 26.42
N ARG A 280 -5.83 -29.17 25.11
CA ARG A 280 -4.65 -29.25 24.24
C ARG A 280 -4.07 -27.89 23.89
N LEU A 281 -4.89 -26.84 23.74
CA LEU A 281 -4.40 -25.49 23.49
C LEU A 281 -3.63 -24.99 24.73
N ARG A 282 -4.17 -25.20 25.94
CA ARG A 282 -3.45 -24.89 27.18
C ARG A 282 -2.17 -25.69 27.33
N GLU A 283 -2.21 -26.99 27.09
CA GLU A 283 -1.02 -27.84 27.12
C GLU A 283 0.02 -27.38 26.10
N TRP A 284 -0.43 -27.02 24.90
CA TRP A 284 0.42 -26.47 23.85
C TRP A 284 1.06 -25.17 24.31
N PHE A 285 0.27 -24.15 24.67
CA PHE A 285 0.78 -22.87 25.19
C PHE A 285 1.72 -23.07 26.39
N ALA A 286 1.37 -23.89 27.37
CA ALA A 286 2.24 -24.18 28.50
C ALA A 286 3.57 -24.82 28.08
N LYS A 287 3.56 -25.71 27.09
CA LYS A 287 4.74 -26.46 26.65
C LYS A 287 5.71 -25.60 25.83
N ILE A 288 5.20 -24.72 24.96
CA ILE A 288 6.01 -23.79 24.18
C ILE A 288 6.25 -22.46 24.90
N SER A 289 5.77 -22.31 26.13
CA SER A 289 5.94 -21.09 26.94
C SER A 289 7.38 -20.60 27.06
N SER A 290 8.36 -21.50 27.05
CA SER A 290 9.78 -21.15 27.06
C SER A 290 10.24 -20.36 25.83
N VAL A 291 9.47 -20.32 24.74
CA VAL A 291 9.77 -19.54 23.54
C VAL A 291 9.45 -18.05 23.79
N TRP A 292 8.29 -17.73 24.36
CA TRP A 292 7.85 -16.33 24.52
C TRP A 292 8.01 -15.76 25.93
N ILE A 293 7.87 -16.57 26.99
CA ILE A 293 7.97 -16.06 28.36
C ILE A 293 9.42 -15.64 28.63
N THR A 294 9.56 -14.35 28.90
CA THR A 294 10.74 -13.78 29.53
C THR A 294 10.39 -13.57 31.00
N LYS A 295 11.20 -14.09 31.92
CA LYS A 295 10.98 -13.92 33.36
C LYS A 295 11.83 -12.75 33.88
N GLY A 296 11.27 -11.98 34.82
CA GLY A 296 11.98 -10.93 35.55
C GLY A 296 11.66 -9.51 35.08
N ASP A 297 12.34 -8.55 35.69
CA ASP A 297 12.11 -7.11 35.50
C ASP A 297 12.45 -6.64 34.05
N ASP A 298 13.27 -7.41 33.32
CA ASP A 298 13.73 -7.07 31.96
C ASP A 298 12.75 -7.48 30.84
N ALA A 299 11.60 -8.07 31.17
CA ALA A 299 10.67 -8.60 30.17
C ALA A 299 10.07 -7.52 29.26
N GLU A 300 9.72 -6.37 29.83
CA GLU A 300 9.16 -5.22 29.10
C GLU A 300 10.21 -4.59 28.17
N GLU A 301 11.43 -4.38 28.68
CA GLU A 301 12.56 -3.88 27.90
C GLU A 301 12.88 -4.80 26.71
N LEU A 302 12.89 -6.12 26.93
CA LEU A 302 13.12 -7.10 25.86
C LEU A 302 12.00 -7.11 24.82
N SER A 303 10.74 -6.89 25.22
CA SER A 303 9.63 -6.77 24.28
C SER A 303 9.74 -5.49 23.44
N GLU A 304 10.00 -4.35 24.06
CA GLU A 304 10.24 -3.09 23.35
C GLU A 304 11.42 -3.20 22.38
N MET A 305 12.51 -3.85 22.81
CA MET A 305 13.68 -4.08 21.98
C MET A 305 13.33 -4.90 20.72
N MET A 306 12.56 -5.99 20.87
CA MET A 306 12.14 -6.78 19.70
C MET A 306 11.18 -6.03 18.78
N GLU A 307 10.32 -5.18 19.34
CA GLU A 307 9.47 -4.27 18.57
C GLU A 307 10.33 -3.27 17.77
N ARG A 308 11.38 -2.69 18.39
CA ARG A 308 12.32 -1.82 17.70
C ARG A 308 13.05 -2.55 16.58
N VAL A 309 13.55 -3.77 16.80
CA VAL A 309 14.19 -4.60 15.74
C VAL A 309 13.24 -4.79 14.55
N PHE A 310 11.99 -5.17 14.81
CA PHE A 310 10.98 -5.32 13.76
C PHE A 310 10.78 -4.02 12.98
N PHE A 311 10.56 -2.89 13.66
CA PHE A 311 10.37 -1.61 13.00
C PHE A 311 11.60 -1.13 12.25
N SER A 312 12.82 -1.39 12.73
CA SER A 312 14.05 -1.01 12.02
C SER A 312 14.15 -1.72 10.69
N VAL A 313 13.95 -3.04 10.67
CA VAL A 313 14.00 -3.84 9.44
C VAL A 313 12.86 -3.45 8.50
N LYS A 314 11.65 -3.24 9.03
CA LYS A 314 10.49 -2.81 8.23
C LYS A 314 10.70 -1.46 7.57
N ASN A 315 11.15 -0.46 8.32
CA ASN A 315 11.33 0.89 7.78
C ASN A 315 12.47 0.95 6.76
N ILE A 316 13.52 0.14 6.93
CA ILE A 316 14.62 0.09 5.95
C ILE A 316 14.21 -0.65 4.68
N HIS A 317 13.43 -1.72 4.82
CA HIS A 317 12.85 -2.37 3.65
C HIS A 317 11.93 -1.41 2.87
N ALA A 318 11.16 -0.58 3.56
CA ALA A 318 10.32 0.46 2.94
C ALA A 318 11.15 1.59 2.31
N TYR A 319 12.22 2.02 2.98
CA TYR A 319 13.16 3.03 2.47
C TYR A 319 13.74 2.64 1.10
N ASN A 320 14.04 1.36 0.89
CA ASN A 320 14.53 0.86 -0.41
C ASN A 320 13.45 0.82 -1.51
N GLN A 321 12.16 0.91 -1.17
CA GLN A 321 11.05 0.88 -2.13
C GLN A 321 10.52 2.26 -2.48
N ASP A 322 10.50 3.17 -1.51
CA ASP A 322 9.95 4.52 -1.64
C ASP A 322 10.84 5.52 -0.90
N TYR A 323 11.90 5.94 -1.61
CA TYR A 323 12.88 6.89 -1.11
C TYR A 323 12.36 8.32 -1.31
N THR A 324 12.30 9.08 -0.22
CA THR A 324 12.04 10.52 -0.27
C THR A 324 13.34 11.27 0.04
N GLU A 325 13.77 12.09 -0.91
CA GLU A 325 14.99 12.89 -0.76
C GLU A 325 14.78 13.92 0.36
N THR A 326 15.73 13.97 1.29
CA THR A 326 15.73 14.91 2.41
C THR A 326 16.51 16.16 2.01
N ASP A 327 15.88 17.33 2.15
CA ASP A 327 16.53 18.62 1.89
C ASP A 327 17.79 18.79 2.75
N TYR A 328 18.90 19.17 2.09
CA TYR A 328 20.16 19.45 2.76
C TYR A 328 20.14 20.85 3.39
N ILE A 329 19.79 20.95 4.68
CA ILE A 329 19.79 22.22 5.42
C ILE A 329 21.17 22.52 6.00
N HIS A 330 21.81 21.52 6.61
CA HIS A 330 23.06 21.66 7.34
C HIS A 330 24.28 21.16 6.55
N THR A 331 24.06 20.33 5.53
CA THR A 331 25.13 19.62 4.81
C THR A 331 25.19 19.90 3.30
N ALA A 332 24.49 20.92 2.81
CA ALA A 332 24.40 21.26 1.37
C ALA A 332 25.75 21.38 0.64
N GLY A 333 26.82 21.78 1.32
CA GLY A 333 28.16 21.87 0.74
C GLY A 333 28.87 20.54 0.56
N PHE A 334 28.33 19.44 1.07
CA PHE A 334 28.87 18.09 0.95
C PHE A 334 27.94 17.26 0.08
N SER A 335 28.45 16.73 -1.04
CA SER A 335 27.63 15.89 -1.93
C SER A 335 27.39 14.48 -1.35
N ASN A 336 28.26 14.03 -0.43
CA ASN A 336 28.14 12.79 0.34
C ASN A 336 29.06 12.87 1.56
N SER A 337 29.00 11.88 2.47
CA SER A 337 29.80 11.95 3.69
C SER A 337 31.32 11.99 3.44
N SER A 338 31.81 11.42 2.33
CA SER A 338 33.24 11.44 1.98
C SER A 338 33.79 12.84 1.72
N ASP A 339 32.93 13.79 1.36
CA ASP A 339 33.32 15.19 1.15
C ASP A 339 33.69 15.90 2.46
N LEU A 340 33.23 15.40 3.62
CA LEU A 340 33.52 15.98 4.93
C LEU A 340 35.03 16.03 5.21
N ILE A 341 35.79 15.03 4.76
CA ILE A 341 37.25 15.01 4.95
C ILE A 341 38.02 15.78 3.86
N LYS A 342 37.40 16.08 2.71
CA LYS A 342 38.08 16.81 1.62
C LYS A 342 38.44 18.23 2.01
N ILE A 343 37.82 18.79 3.05
CA ILE A 343 38.12 20.13 3.56
C ILE A 343 39.61 20.31 3.89
N PHE A 344 40.31 19.26 4.31
CA PHE A 344 41.73 19.37 4.70
C PHE A 344 42.64 19.56 3.49
N ASP A 345 42.23 19.03 2.34
CA ASP A 345 42.91 19.21 1.07
C ASP A 345 42.48 20.54 0.43
N ASP A 346 41.20 20.89 0.55
CA ASP A 346 40.64 22.18 0.11
C ASP A 346 41.36 23.37 0.78
N LEU A 347 41.60 23.30 2.09
CA LEU A 347 42.34 24.34 2.84
C LEU A 347 43.79 24.48 2.37
N LYS A 348 44.39 23.42 1.82
CA LYS A 348 45.76 23.43 1.27
C LYS A 348 45.79 23.73 -0.24
N SER A 349 44.63 23.83 -0.87
CA SER A 349 44.54 24.03 -2.32
C SER A 349 45.21 25.34 -2.75
N PRO A 350 45.79 25.40 -3.96
CA PRO A 350 46.37 26.64 -4.49
C PRO A 350 45.37 27.79 -4.53
N PHE A 351 44.10 27.49 -4.86
CA PHE A 351 43.01 28.47 -4.85
C PHE A 351 42.82 29.06 -3.44
N PHE A 352 42.61 28.21 -2.43
CA PHE A 352 42.36 28.68 -1.07
C PHE A 352 43.53 29.50 -0.52
N LEU A 353 44.76 28.98 -0.68
CA LEU A 353 45.98 29.66 -0.21
C LEU A 353 46.18 31.03 -0.88
N LYS A 354 45.96 31.12 -2.20
CA LYS A 354 46.21 32.35 -2.97
C LYS A 354 45.08 33.37 -2.85
N LYS A 355 43.82 32.92 -2.90
CA LYS A 355 42.65 33.81 -3.03
C LYS A 355 41.98 34.12 -1.69
N ILE A 356 41.96 33.15 -0.78
CA ILE A 356 41.27 33.28 0.52
C ILE A 356 42.25 33.62 1.63
N ALA A 357 43.25 32.75 1.86
CA ALA A 357 44.26 32.97 2.89
C ALA A 357 45.27 34.08 2.50
N LYS A 358 45.36 34.44 1.22
CA LYS A 358 46.28 35.46 0.68
C LYS A 358 47.73 35.25 1.13
N GLY A 359 48.17 33.99 1.18
CA GLY A 359 49.52 33.59 1.62
C GLY A 359 49.72 33.53 3.15
N ALA A 360 48.68 33.75 3.96
CA ALA A 360 48.77 33.58 5.40
C ALA A 360 48.99 32.11 5.81
N ASN A 361 49.65 31.91 6.95
CA ASN A 361 49.90 30.57 7.50
C ASN A 361 48.59 29.96 8.04
N ILE A 362 48.20 28.81 7.48
CA ILE A 362 46.95 28.10 7.82
C ILE A 362 47.10 27.04 8.92
N THR A 363 48.29 26.87 9.52
CA THR A 363 48.57 25.80 10.49
C THR A 363 47.60 25.83 11.68
N ASN A 364 47.29 27.01 12.22
CA ASN A 364 46.33 27.13 13.32
C ASN A 364 44.91 26.77 12.90
N LEU A 365 44.50 27.11 11.67
CA LEU A 365 43.20 26.76 11.12
C LEU A 365 43.06 25.24 10.96
N LEU A 366 44.06 24.58 10.37
CA LEU A 366 44.10 23.12 10.23
C LEU A 366 44.07 22.41 11.59
N LYS A 367 44.70 23.00 12.61
CA LYS A 367 44.66 22.49 13.99
C LYS A 367 43.26 22.62 14.59
N MET A 368 42.58 23.74 14.37
CA MET A 368 41.20 23.96 14.84
C MET A 368 40.20 22.98 14.23
N PHE A 369 40.41 22.53 12.99
CA PHE A 369 39.56 21.54 12.33
C PHE A 369 39.84 20.08 12.72
N GLN A 370 40.87 19.77 13.52
CA GLN A 370 41.16 18.37 13.89
C GLN A 370 39.99 17.63 14.56
N PRO A 371 39.24 18.22 15.50
CA PRO A 371 38.04 17.57 16.05
C PRO A 371 37.00 17.25 14.97
N PHE A 372 36.80 18.16 14.00
CA PHE A 372 35.90 17.94 12.87
C PHE A 372 36.34 16.74 12.02
N ARG A 373 37.65 16.55 11.83
CA ARG A 373 38.20 15.37 11.14
C ARG A 373 37.75 14.06 11.80
N MET A 374 37.93 13.98 13.12
CA MET A 374 37.60 12.77 13.88
C MET A 374 36.11 12.43 13.81
N VAL A 375 35.25 13.45 13.83
CA VAL A 375 33.80 13.29 13.66
C VAL A 375 33.48 12.85 12.23
N SER A 376 34.09 13.48 11.22
CA SER A 376 33.91 13.15 9.82
C SER A 376 34.26 11.69 9.52
N GLU A 377 35.38 11.19 10.05
CA GLU A 377 35.81 9.79 9.91
C GLU A 377 34.78 8.82 10.52
N LYS A 378 34.16 9.19 11.65
CA LYS A 378 33.07 8.41 12.26
C LYS A 378 31.79 8.43 11.43
N ILE A 379 31.43 9.58 10.87
CA ILE A 379 30.25 9.72 10.00
C ILE A 379 30.44 8.90 8.73
N ILE A 380 31.61 8.93 8.11
CA ILE A 380 31.93 8.11 6.93
C ILE A 380 31.79 6.62 7.26
N SER A 381 32.37 6.19 8.39
CA SER A 381 32.25 4.79 8.83
C SER A 381 30.80 4.38 9.08
N LEU A 382 29.98 5.30 9.59
CA LEU A 382 28.55 5.09 9.80
C LEU A 382 27.78 5.00 8.48
N GLU A 383 28.06 5.86 7.50
CA GLU A 383 27.45 5.79 6.16
C GLU A 383 27.80 4.48 5.47
N THR A 384 29.05 4.01 5.57
CA THR A 384 29.43 2.69 5.06
C THR A 384 28.60 1.58 5.69
N ALA A 385 28.47 1.56 7.02
CA ALA A 385 27.66 0.56 7.71
C ALA A 385 26.15 0.69 7.38
N TRP A 386 25.67 1.92 7.15
CA TRP A 386 24.30 2.18 6.71
C TRP A 386 24.03 1.60 5.33
N ILE A 387 24.92 1.86 4.36
CA ILE A 387 24.84 1.32 3.00
C ILE A 387 24.81 -0.21 3.06
N GLU A 388 25.75 -0.84 3.76
CA GLU A 388 25.78 -2.30 3.93
C GLU A 388 24.47 -2.85 4.51
N PHE A 389 23.86 -2.14 5.46
CA PHE A 389 22.60 -2.55 6.06
C PHE A 389 21.42 -2.40 5.09
N THR A 390 21.35 -1.29 4.35
CA THR A 390 20.32 -1.06 3.33
C THR A 390 20.40 -2.08 2.19
N GLU A 391 21.61 -2.36 1.69
CA GLU A 391 21.85 -3.38 0.66
C GLU A 391 21.50 -4.77 1.17
N PHE A 392 21.83 -5.10 2.43
CA PHE A 392 21.42 -6.36 3.04
C PHE A 392 19.90 -6.47 3.09
N ALA A 393 19.20 -5.41 3.51
CA ALA A 393 17.74 -5.41 3.59
C ALA A 393 17.09 -5.58 2.22
N GLU A 394 17.59 -4.90 1.19
CA GLU A 394 17.10 -5.05 -0.18
C GLU A 394 17.22 -6.50 -0.69
N ASN A 395 18.37 -7.14 -0.42
CA ASN A 395 18.69 -8.43 -0.99
C ASN A 395 18.19 -9.63 -0.17
N LYS A 396 17.99 -9.47 1.15
CA LYS A 396 17.77 -10.59 2.09
C LYS A 396 16.48 -10.48 2.89
N VAL A 397 15.85 -9.31 2.97
CA VAL A 397 14.60 -9.13 3.71
C VAL A 397 13.44 -9.24 2.74
N ASP A 398 12.74 -10.36 2.80
CA ASP A 398 11.48 -10.58 2.09
C ASP A 398 10.28 -10.44 3.05
N GLU A 399 9.06 -10.57 2.50
CA GLU A 399 7.82 -10.55 3.27
C GLU A 399 7.81 -11.60 4.39
N LYS A 400 8.46 -12.75 4.17
CA LYS A 400 8.51 -13.84 5.14
C LYS A 400 9.38 -13.48 6.34
N VAL A 401 10.52 -12.82 6.12
CA VAL A 401 11.38 -12.31 7.21
C VAL A 401 10.63 -11.26 8.01
N LEU A 402 9.99 -10.29 7.35
CA LEU A 402 9.21 -9.24 8.01
C LEU A 402 8.09 -9.83 8.87
N LYS A 403 7.30 -10.75 8.30
CA LYS A 403 6.23 -11.44 9.04
C LYS A 403 6.77 -12.25 10.21
N SER A 404 7.96 -12.85 10.07
CA SER A 404 8.57 -13.62 11.16
C SER A 404 9.00 -12.71 12.31
N LEU A 405 9.57 -11.54 12.01
CA LEU A 405 9.92 -10.53 13.01
C LEU A 405 8.68 -9.94 13.70
N GLU A 406 7.62 -9.67 12.95
CA GLU A 406 6.33 -9.22 13.50
C GLU A 406 5.76 -10.26 14.48
N VAL A 407 5.79 -11.55 14.10
CA VAL A 407 5.35 -12.65 14.97
C VAL A 407 6.20 -12.71 16.24
N ILE A 408 7.53 -12.56 16.14
CA ILE A 408 8.43 -12.57 17.30
C ILE A 408 8.12 -11.41 18.24
N ALA A 409 7.97 -10.19 17.72
CA ALA A 409 7.61 -9.01 18.52
C ALA A 409 6.24 -9.20 19.20
N THR A 410 5.25 -9.70 18.47
CA THR A 410 3.91 -9.98 19.00
C THR A 410 3.94 -11.06 20.09
N LEU A 411 4.70 -12.13 19.88
CA LEU A 411 4.88 -13.20 20.86
C LEU A 411 5.52 -12.69 22.15
N LYS A 412 6.49 -11.76 22.06
CA LYS A 412 7.11 -11.15 23.24
C LYS A 412 6.12 -10.34 24.06
N LYS A 413 5.32 -9.51 23.39
CA LYS A 413 4.24 -8.76 24.03
C LYS A 413 3.22 -9.70 24.69
N PHE A 414 2.79 -10.75 23.98
CA PHE A 414 1.91 -11.78 24.53
C PHE A 414 2.51 -12.47 25.77
N GLY A 415 3.83 -12.69 25.80
CA GLY A 415 4.50 -13.30 26.94
C GLY A 415 4.45 -12.48 28.23
N ILE A 416 4.45 -11.15 28.12
CA ILE A 416 4.28 -10.24 29.27
C ILE A 416 2.85 -10.35 29.81
N ASP A 417 1.87 -10.28 28.91
CA ASP A 417 0.45 -10.27 29.27
C ASP A 417 -0.15 -11.67 29.45
N TYR A 418 0.68 -12.73 29.37
CA TYR A 418 0.23 -14.13 29.26
C TYR A 418 -0.81 -14.52 30.30
N THR A 419 -0.60 -14.18 31.57
CA THR A 419 -1.54 -14.51 32.66
C THR A 419 -2.90 -13.84 32.43
N SER A 420 -2.88 -12.54 32.12
CA SER A 420 -4.09 -11.76 31.86
C SER A 420 -4.82 -12.25 30.61
N GLU A 421 -4.08 -12.52 29.53
CA GLU A 421 -4.65 -13.05 28.29
C GLU A 421 -5.22 -14.46 28.47
N MET A 422 -4.55 -15.33 29.23
CA MET A 422 -5.08 -16.65 29.55
C MET A 422 -6.32 -16.57 30.43
N ASP A 423 -6.37 -15.66 31.41
CA ASP A 423 -7.56 -15.42 32.22
C ASP A 423 -8.73 -14.92 31.36
N ASN A 424 -8.46 -14.06 30.37
CA ASN A 424 -9.47 -13.59 29.43
C ASN A 424 -9.99 -14.71 28.51
N ILE A 425 -9.09 -15.57 28.02
CA ILE A 425 -9.48 -16.79 27.29
C ILE A 425 -10.35 -17.68 28.19
N ASN A 426 -9.98 -17.87 29.46
CA ASN A 426 -10.75 -18.66 30.42
C ASN A 426 -12.15 -18.11 30.67
N LYS A 427 -12.29 -16.79 30.86
CA LYS A 427 -13.60 -16.13 31.01
C LYS A 427 -14.46 -16.32 29.77
N THR A 428 -13.89 -16.11 28.58
CA THR A 428 -14.59 -16.29 27.29
C THR A 428 -15.04 -17.73 27.12
N MET A 429 -14.20 -18.70 27.47
CA MET A 429 -14.55 -20.12 27.47
C MET A 429 -15.71 -20.44 28.41
N GLY A 430 -15.72 -19.91 29.63
CA GLY A 430 -16.84 -20.11 30.56
C GLY A 430 -18.18 -19.53 30.06
N ILE A 431 -18.13 -18.41 29.33
CA ILE A 431 -19.31 -17.87 28.65
C ILE A 431 -19.81 -18.84 27.58
N LEU A 432 -18.89 -19.38 26.76
CA LEU A 432 -19.23 -20.35 25.72
C LEU A 432 -19.84 -21.64 26.27
N GLU A 433 -19.29 -22.18 27.38
CA GLU A 433 -19.84 -23.35 28.10
C GLU A 433 -21.29 -23.08 28.53
N THR A 434 -21.54 -21.91 29.12
CA THR A 434 -22.88 -21.50 29.54
C THR A 434 -23.84 -21.39 28.35
N CYS A 435 -23.38 -20.81 27.23
CA CYS A 435 -24.18 -20.73 26.01
C CYS A 435 -24.50 -22.13 25.45
N GLN A 436 -23.56 -23.07 25.46
CA GLN A 436 -23.78 -24.44 24.98
C GLN A 436 -24.87 -25.17 25.77
N GLN A 437 -24.90 -24.99 27.09
CA GLN A 437 -25.89 -25.58 27.99
C GLN A 437 -27.30 -24.97 27.84
N THR A 438 -27.41 -23.78 27.25
CA THR A 438 -28.69 -23.12 27.04
C THR A 438 -29.44 -23.80 25.88
N ALA A 439 -30.64 -24.32 26.17
CA ALA A 439 -31.57 -24.81 25.16
C ALA A 439 -32.09 -23.60 24.35
N TYR A 440 -31.99 -23.68 23.02
CA TYR A 440 -32.54 -22.67 22.13
C TYR A 440 -33.53 -23.32 21.16
N GLU A 441 -34.48 -22.52 20.69
CA GLU A 441 -35.37 -22.90 19.60
C GLU A 441 -34.57 -23.41 18.39
N GLU A 442 -35.15 -24.37 17.68
CA GLU A 442 -34.51 -25.05 16.56
C GLU A 442 -33.95 -24.05 15.55
N TYR A 443 -32.68 -24.21 15.14
CA TYR A 443 -32.09 -23.41 14.08
C TYR A 443 -32.89 -23.61 12.78
N ILE A 444 -33.77 -22.65 12.47
CA ILE A 444 -34.70 -22.75 11.33
C ILE A 444 -33.92 -22.53 10.03
N THR A 445 -33.39 -23.63 9.50
CA THR A 445 -32.55 -23.64 8.30
C THR A 445 -33.26 -23.05 7.08
N GLU A 446 -34.58 -23.22 6.98
CA GLU A 446 -35.37 -22.72 5.85
C GLU A 446 -35.50 -21.19 5.83
N THR A 447 -35.64 -20.53 6.98
CA THR A 447 -35.65 -19.06 7.07
C THR A 447 -34.32 -18.48 6.60
N PHE A 448 -33.20 -19.14 6.95
CA PHE A 448 -31.88 -18.73 6.48
C PHE A 448 -31.64 -18.97 4.99
N LYS A 449 -32.15 -20.07 4.42
CA LYS A 449 -32.10 -20.31 2.97
C LYS A 449 -32.89 -19.27 2.19
N ALA A 450 -34.07 -18.89 2.69
CA ALA A 450 -34.87 -17.83 2.10
C ALA A 450 -34.11 -16.49 2.10
N TYR A 451 -33.46 -16.18 3.22
CA TYR A 451 -32.61 -14.99 3.37
C TYR A 451 -31.40 -15.00 2.40
N GLU A 452 -30.70 -16.13 2.27
CA GLU A 452 -29.55 -16.28 1.35
C GLU A 452 -29.94 -16.06 -0.11
N LYS A 453 -31.11 -16.56 -0.50
CA LYS A 453 -31.63 -16.35 -1.85
C LYS A 453 -31.86 -14.87 -2.12
N GLN A 454 -32.32 -14.10 -1.13
CA GLN A 454 -32.56 -12.66 -1.27
C GLN A 454 -31.24 -11.88 -1.32
N GLU A 455 -30.28 -12.24 -0.47
CA GLU A 455 -28.91 -11.70 -0.46
C GLU A 455 -28.26 -11.82 -1.84
N ASN A 456 -28.21 -13.04 -2.39
CA ASN A 456 -27.58 -13.32 -3.68
C ASN A 456 -28.21 -12.51 -4.83
N VAL A 457 -29.52 -12.29 -4.79
CA VAL A 457 -30.23 -11.48 -5.80
C VAL A 457 -29.83 -10.00 -5.67
N ALA A 458 -29.78 -9.46 -4.45
CA ALA A 458 -29.41 -8.08 -4.22
C ALA A 458 -27.93 -7.80 -4.54
N ASP A 459 -27.03 -8.70 -4.13
CA ASP A 459 -25.60 -8.62 -4.46
C ASP A 459 -25.37 -8.67 -5.97
N SER A 460 -26.07 -9.56 -6.68
CA SER A 460 -26.02 -9.61 -8.14
C SER A 460 -26.45 -8.29 -8.77
N MET A 461 -27.53 -7.66 -8.28
CA MET A 461 -27.97 -6.36 -8.78
C MET A 461 -26.98 -5.23 -8.46
N LEU A 462 -26.44 -5.19 -7.24
CA LEU A 462 -25.49 -4.16 -6.82
C LEU A 462 -24.14 -4.29 -7.53
N ASN A 463 -23.72 -5.52 -7.82
CA ASN A 463 -22.55 -5.76 -8.67
C ASN A 463 -22.79 -5.19 -10.07
N ARG A 464 -23.96 -5.41 -10.67
CA ARG A 464 -24.29 -4.80 -11.97
C ARG A 464 -24.34 -3.27 -11.92
N ILE A 465 -24.88 -2.67 -10.84
CA ILE A 465 -24.84 -1.21 -10.67
C ILE A 465 -23.38 -0.73 -10.56
N ARG A 466 -22.53 -1.44 -9.82
CA ARG A 466 -21.11 -1.10 -9.69
C ARG A 466 -20.39 -1.22 -11.04
N ASP A 467 -20.69 -2.25 -11.83
CA ASP A 467 -20.13 -2.43 -13.16
C ASP A 467 -20.52 -1.27 -14.08
N ILE A 468 -21.78 -0.83 -14.03
CA ILE A 468 -22.25 0.34 -14.78
C ILE A 468 -21.51 1.60 -14.33
N GLN A 469 -21.38 1.84 -13.01
CA GLN A 469 -20.62 2.98 -12.49
C GLN A 469 -19.14 2.95 -12.91
N GLY A 470 -18.52 1.77 -12.92
CA GLY A 470 -17.15 1.60 -13.41
C GLY A 470 -17.04 1.95 -14.89
N GLN A 471 -18.00 1.51 -15.71
CA GLN A 471 -18.06 1.87 -17.13
C GLN A 471 -18.31 3.37 -17.36
N ILE A 472 -19.13 4.01 -16.52
CA ILE A 472 -19.32 5.46 -16.55
C ILE A 472 -18.01 6.16 -16.21
N GLY A 473 -17.29 5.73 -15.16
CA GLY A 473 -15.98 6.27 -14.79
C GLY A 473 -14.96 6.15 -15.92
N GLU A 474 -14.78 4.95 -16.49
CA GLU A 474 -13.89 4.73 -17.64
C GLU A 474 -14.23 5.65 -18.83
N LEU A 475 -15.52 5.85 -19.10
CA LEU A 475 -15.98 6.72 -20.17
C LEU A 475 -15.70 8.20 -19.88
N THR A 476 -15.98 8.66 -18.66
CA THR A 476 -15.69 10.04 -18.23
C THR A 476 -14.20 10.35 -18.28
N ASP A 477 -13.35 9.45 -17.76
CA ASP A 477 -11.90 9.60 -17.79
C ASP A 477 -11.39 9.69 -19.24
N THR A 478 -11.92 8.83 -20.11
CA THR A 478 -11.58 8.85 -21.54
C THR A 478 -11.98 10.18 -22.20
N LEU A 479 -13.15 10.72 -21.86
CA LEU A 479 -13.62 12.01 -22.38
C LEU A 479 -12.76 13.18 -21.88
N GLN A 480 -12.25 13.12 -20.64
CA GLN A 480 -11.37 14.16 -20.09
C GLN A 480 -9.96 14.14 -20.72
N VAL A 481 -9.37 12.96 -20.93
CA VAL A 481 -8.04 12.84 -21.58
C VAL A 481 -8.04 13.42 -23.00
N VAL A 482 -9.15 13.33 -23.72
CA VAL A 482 -9.31 13.92 -25.05
C VAL A 482 -9.34 15.46 -25.02
N GLU A 483 -9.76 16.07 -23.90
CA GLU A 483 -9.72 17.54 -23.75
C GLU A 483 -8.30 18.08 -23.52
N GLU A 484 -7.42 17.30 -22.90
CA GLU A 484 -6.06 17.73 -22.56
C GLU A 484 -5.04 17.56 -23.71
N ASP A 485 -5.25 16.57 -24.60
CA ASP A 485 -4.29 16.21 -25.67
C ASP A 485 -4.55 16.94 -27.00
N SER A 486 -5.47 17.91 -27.03
CA SER A 486 -5.79 18.69 -28.23
C SER A 486 -5.15 20.09 -28.18
N ASP A 487 -4.14 20.32 -29.03
CA ASP A 487 -3.50 21.65 -29.24
C ASP A 487 -4.47 22.74 -29.78
N PHE A 488 -5.72 22.37 -30.04
CA PHE A 488 -6.81 23.28 -30.29
C PHE A 488 -7.76 23.23 -29.10
N LYS A 489 -8.10 24.39 -28.52
CA LYS A 489 -9.15 24.55 -27.49
C LYS A 489 -10.55 24.18 -28.03
N LEU A 490 -10.74 22.91 -28.37
CA LEU A 490 -12.01 22.32 -28.71
C LEU A 490 -12.22 21.25 -27.64
N THR A 491 -13.24 21.43 -26.80
CA THR A 491 -13.67 20.42 -25.82
C THR A 491 -13.89 19.07 -26.52
N ALA A 492 -13.87 17.94 -25.81
CA ALA A 492 -14.15 16.62 -26.42
C ALA A 492 -15.53 16.62 -27.12
N LYS A 493 -16.43 17.49 -26.63
CA LYS A 493 -17.74 17.86 -27.19
C LYS A 493 -17.67 18.50 -28.58
N GLU A 494 -16.61 19.23 -28.88
CA GLU A 494 -16.34 19.90 -30.15
C GLU A 494 -15.47 19.04 -31.09
N ILE A 495 -14.55 18.22 -30.56
CA ILE A 495 -13.70 17.28 -31.32
C ILE A 495 -14.51 16.11 -31.88
N LEU A 496 -15.52 15.63 -31.15
CA LEU A 496 -16.34 14.49 -31.60
C LEU A 496 -17.12 14.77 -32.89
N PHE A 497 -17.31 16.04 -33.30
CA PHE A 497 -18.23 16.39 -34.40
C PHE A 497 -17.84 17.63 -35.24
N ALA A 498 -16.55 17.99 -35.27
CA ALA A 498 -15.95 18.74 -36.38
C ALA A 498 -15.41 17.72 -37.41
#